data_AF-A0A7S2ZPM1-F1
#
_entry.id   AF-A0A7S2ZPM1-F1
#
_cell.length_a   1.000
_cell.length_b   1.000
_cell.length_c   1.000
_cell.angle_alpha   90.00
_cell.angle_beta   90.00
_cell.angle_gamma   90.00
#
_symmetry.space_group_name_H-M   'P 1'
#
loop_
_entity.id
_entity.type
_entity.pdbx_description
1 polymer ?
#
loop_
_entity_poly.entity_id
_entity_poly.type
_entity_poly.pdbx_seq_one_letter_code
_entity_poly.pdbx_strand_id
1 'polypeptide(L)'
;VVSGDWSMGGKWVYVLAFALVASLAGAQDDGPFEDPECDANGSCPIYAGYQCTTDVRERGEIDLDVKDMADAADSFDWGTAKAIFQNGKNSRTSSGGFRTLEGFSTQANEKMSEWPDYQLFRAYYNDNPAYARDYVLDALDASGEFAEAGDFARAETSVKGAQYLCTAMYVIHEMEDSVQDCLASDITDNDGGAKAWDETAAFYVGSIVGDNTFTADDGELQYGLAFNRELQFTGSADVNQAVMSLLNEGKSIVDSESPRNCARLAEIKDEIIDWNKIPLLQGLIRYAFLADENSGGTSGNLDKARGEGNAFARSILPYINGTNPEIGEFIDANFPPVGQAVKDGYQTVVGRLEELYGGEYFRDVTADKVGTLTAADDIGANDDGGLSGGAIAGIVIGVLAGVAILILAALWFMKRRKSKTSYAKEANVGGEAYGANTGGEGY
;
A
#
# COMPACT_ATOMS: atom_id res chain seq x y z
N VAL A 1 58.56 51.71 -0.38
CA VAL A 1 59.03 52.80 -1.27
C VAL A 1 60.44 52.45 -1.72
N VAL A 2 60.67 52.57 -3.03
CA VAL A 2 61.90 52.35 -3.85
C VAL A 2 62.09 50.98 -4.52
N SER A 3 62.20 51.10 -5.86
CA SER A 3 62.92 50.32 -6.90
C SER A 3 62.51 48.90 -7.29
N GLY A 4 62.42 48.68 -8.61
CA GLY A 4 62.70 47.39 -9.24
C GLY A 4 61.87 47.05 -10.49
N ASP A 5 62.33 47.55 -11.64
CA ASP A 5 62.49 46.94 -12.99
C ASP A 5 61.60 45.78 -13.54
N TRP A 6 61.64 45.66 -14.89
CA TRP A 6 61.24 44.57 -15.82
C TRP A 6 59.99 44.76 -16.71
N SER A 7 60.28 45.31 -17.91
CA SER A 7 59.96 44.86 -19.29
C SER A 7 59.07 43.60 -19.46
N MET A 8 58.32 43.36 -20.54
CA MET A 8 58.08 43.97 -21.85
C MET A 8 56.92 43.19 -22.49
N GLY A 9 56.20 43.76 -23.46
CA GLY A 9 55.59 42.98 -24.55
C GLY A 9 54.09 43.16 -24.76
N GLY A 10 53.74 43.67 -25.94
CA GLY A 10 52.41 44.06 -26.46
C GLY A 10 51.28 43.03 -26.30
N LYS A 11 50.03 43.44 -26.10
CA LYS A 11 49.08 44.19 -26.98
C LYS A 11 48.17 43.27 -27.83
N TRP A 12 46.89 43.28 -27.42
CA TRP A 12 45.62 42.98 -28.16
C TRP A 12 45.30 41.48 -28.38
N VAL A 13 44.06 40.94 -28.31
CA VAL A 13 42.68 41.42 -28.09
C VAL A 13 41.77 40.18 -27.85
N TYR A 14 40.96 40.23 -26.79
CA TYR A 14 39.58 39.73 -26.60
C TYR A 14 39.20 38.20 -26.56
N VAL A 15 38.58 37.85 -25.42
CA VAL A 15 37.24 37.22 -25.24
C VAL A 15 37.10 35.70 -24.99
N LEU A 16 36.53 35.42 -23.80
CA LEU A 16 35.66 34.32 -23.34
C LEU A 16 36.00 32.85 -23.70
N ALA A 17 36.36 32.07 -22.67
CA ALA A 17 35.63 30.85 -22.24
C ALA A 17 36.43 30.17 -21.11
N PHE A 18 35.86 30.13 -19.90
CA PHE A 18 36.36 29.29 -18.80
C PHE A 18 35.53 28.01 -18.77
N ALA A 19 36.21 26.86 -18.90
CA ALA A 19 35.96 25.57 -18.24
C ALA A 19 36.29 24.41 -19.18
N LEU A 20 37.49 23.86 -19.07
CA LEU A 20 37.75 22.46 -19.38
C LEU A 20 39.01 22.05 -18.60
N VAL A 21 38.88 21.11 -17.67
CA VAL A 21 39.76 19.92 -17.46
C VAL A 21 39.23 19.20 -16.22
N ALA A 22 38.65 18.01 -16.40
CA ALA A 22 38.73 16.93 -15.43
C ALA A 22 38.59 15.56 -16.14
N SER A 23 39.69 14.81 -16.04
CA SER A 23 39.93 13.36 -16.20
C SER A 23 39.21 12.55 -17.29
N LEU A 24 40.00 12.14 -18.27
CA LEU A 24 39.92 10.84 -18.93
C LEU A 24 40.25 9.73 -17.91
N ALA A 25 39.24 8.97 -17.50
CA ALA A 25 39.37 7.57 -17.10
C ALA A 25 38.48 6.78 -18.06
N GLY A 26 39.03 5.69 -18.62
CA GLY A 26 38.46 5.01 -19.78
C GLY A 26 37.01 4.58 -19.60
N ALA A 27 36.18 4.93 -20.57
CA ALA A 27 34.93 4.23 -20.82
C ALA A 27 35.30 2.79 -21.20
N GLN A 28 34.97 1.85 -20.32
CA GLN A 28 34.81 0.47 -20.71
C GLN A 28 33.49 0.41 -21.46
N ASP A 29 33.56 -0.09 -22.70
CA ASP A 29 32.41 -0.43 -23.53
C ASP A 29 31.70 -1.60 -22.86
N ASP A 30 30.82 -1.28 -21.92
CA ASP A 30 29.84 -2.23 -21.40
C ASP A 30 28.82 -2.39 -22.52
N GLY A 31 28.66 -3.61 -23.02
CA GLY A 31 27.78 -3.96 -24.13
C GLY A 31 26.31 -3.57 -23.88
N PRO A 32 25.38 -3.95 -24.79
CA PRO A 32 23.97 -3.59 -24.63
C PRO A 32 23.51 -3.94 -23.23
N PHE A 33 23.03 -2.94 -22.50
CA PHE A 33 22.51 -3.05 -21.15
C PHE A 33 21.44 -4.15 -21.17
N GLU A 34 21.72 -5.30 -20.55
CA GLU A 34 20.77 -6.40 -20.46
C GLU A 34 19.65 -5.94 -19.51
N ASP A 35 18.39 -5.94 -20.00
CA ASP A 35 17.19 -5.77 -19.19
C ASP A 35 17.33 -6.60 -17.89
N PRO A 36 16.86 -6.13 -16.71
CA PRO A 36 16.87 -6.94 -15.51
C PRO A 36 16.19 -8.26 -15.82
N GLU A 37 17.02 -9.30 -15.87
CA GLU A 37 16.54 -10.62 -16.24
C GLU A 37 15.40 -10.97 -15.29
N CYS A 38 14.35 -11.55 -15.88
CA CYS A 38 13.29 -12.23 -15.16
C CYS A 38 13.86 -13.25 -14.14
N ASP A 39 13.04 -14.12 -13.54
CA ASP A 39 13.61 -15.09 -12.57
C ASP A 39 14.75 -15.94 -13.19
N ALA A 40 15.45 -16.74 -12.39
CA ALA A 40 16.56 -17.57 -12.89
C ALA A 40 16.18 -18.54 -14.03
N ASN A 41 14.88 -18.69 -14.36
CA ASN A 41 14.36 -19.45 -15.48
C ASN A 41 13.88 -18.58 -16.66
N GLY A 42 14.05 -17.26 -16.61
CA GLY A 42 13.57 -16.30 -17.59
C GLY A 42 12.09 -15.95 -17.45
N SER A 43 11.44 -16.24 -16.32
CA SER A 43 10.00 -15.99 -16.10
C SER A 43 9.75 -14.71 -15.31
N CYS A 44 9.10 -13.73 -15.95
CA CYS A 44 8.71 -12.47 -15.32
C CYS A 44 7.33 -12.61 -14.65
N PRO A 45 7.02 -11.78 -13.64
CA PRO A 45 5.74 -11.87 -12.92
C PRO A 45 4.55 -11.58 -13.85
N ILE A 46 3.39 -12.14 -13.47
CA ILE A 46 2.09 -11.84 -14.07
C ILE A 46 1.25 -11.16 -13.00
N TYR A 47 0.57 -10.07 -13.38
CA TYR A 47 -0.32 -9.31 -12.51
C TYR A 47 -1.70 -9.19 -13.16
N ALA A 48 -2.72 -9.89 -12.64
CA ALA A 48 -4.09 -9.89 -13.15
C ALA A 48 -4.17 -10.04 -14.68
N GLY A 49 -3.37 -10.95 -15.25
CA GLY A 49 -3.30 -11.20 -16.70
C GLY A 49 -2.38 -10.25 -17.49
N TYR A 50 -1.75 -9.27 -16.87
CA TYR A 50 -0.64 -8.50 -17.43
C TYR A 50 0.67 -9.27 -17.28
N GLN A 51 1.32 -9.63 -18.38
CA GLN A 51 2.63 -10.29 -18.37
C GLN A 51 3.75 -9.24 -18.36
N CYS A 52 4.51 -9.14 -17.27
CA CYS A 52 5.68 -8.27 -17.23
C CYS A 52 6.80 -8.77 -18.15
N THR A 53 7.66 -7.85 -18.59
CA THR A 53 8.89 -8.11 -19.35
C THR A 53 10.17 -7.83 -18.57
N THR A 54 10.07 -7.17 -17.42
CA THR A 54 11.17 -6.93 -16.48
C THR A 54 10.81 -7.49 -15.10
N ASP A 55 11.83 -7.81 -14.29
CA ASP A 55 11.61 -8.34 -12.94
C ASP A 55 11.17 -7.23 -11.96
N VAL A 56 9.85 -7.15 -11.76
CA VAL A 56 9.21 -6.22 -10.82
C VAL A 56 8.54 -6.94 -9.66
N ARG A 57 8.96 -8.17 -9.32
CA ARG A 57 8.37 -8.95 -8.21
C ARG A 57 8.42 -8.19 -6.88
N GLU A 58 9.59 -7.65 -6.53
CA GLU A 58 9.78 -6.92 -5.28
C GLU A 58 8.94 -5.62 -5.22
N ARG A 59 8.53 -5.05 -6.37
CA ARG A 59 7.64 -3.88 -6.40
C ARG A 59 6.22 -4.28 -5.98
N GLY A 60 5.73 -5.39 -6.52
CA GLY A 60 4.40 -5.92 -6.19
C GLY A 60 4.26 -6.31 -4.72
N GLU A 61 5.35 -6.71 -4.06
CA GLU A 61 5.38 -7.08 -2.63
C GLU A 61 5.16 -5.90 -1.66
N ILE A 62 5.00 -4.66 -2.14
CA ILE A 62 4.64 -3.53 -1.27
C ILE A 62 3.23 -3.71 -0.67
N ASP A 63 2.37 -4.48 -1.33
CA ASP A 63 1.04 -4.79 -0.83
C ASP A 63 1.06 -5.63 0.46
N LEU A 64 2.09 -6.46 0.65
CA LEU A 64 2.33 -7.17 1.90
C LEU A 64 2.65 -6.22 3.06
N ASP A 65 3.30 -5.07 2.79
CA ASP A 65 3.51 -4.03 3.80
C ASP A 65 2.19 -3.33 4.15
N VAL A 66 1.31 -3.10 3.17
CA VAL A 66 -0.06 -2.59 3.42
C VAL A 66 -0.84 -3.59 4.27
N LYS A 67 -0.78 -4.88 3.92
CA LYS A 67 -1.45 -5.96 4.67
C LYS A 67 -0.97 -6.03 6.12
N ASP A 68 0.35 -6.09 6.32
CA ASP A 68 0.95 -6.15 7.65
C ASP A 68 0.60 -4.89 8.47
N MET A 69 0.55 -3.71 7.83
CA MET A 69 0.13 -2.46 8.47
C MET A 69 -1.35 -2.50 8.86
N ALA A 70 -2.22 -3.03 7.99
CA ALA A 70 -3.65 -3.18 8.26
C ALA A 70 -3.92 -4.13 9.43
N ASP A 71 -3.29 -5.31 9.45
CA ASP A 71 -3.40 -6.28 10.55
C ASP A 71 -2.99 -5.67 11.91
N ALA A 72 -1.94 -4.84 11.90
CA ALA A 72 -1.49 -4.11 13.09
C ALA A 72 -2.47 -3.00 13.50
N ALA A 73 -2.97 -2.21 12.54
CA ALA A 73 -3.92 -1.14 12.77
C ALA A 73 -5.27 -1.66 13.30
N ASP A 74 -5.77 -2.77 12.75
CA ASP A 74 -7.00 -3.46 13.21
C ASP A 74 -6.88 -3.99 14.65
N SER A 75 -5.66 -4.29 15.07
CA SER A 75 -5.33 -4.69 16.44
C SER A 75 -4.97 -3.50 17.35
N PHE A 76 -5.04 -2.27 16.82
CA PHE A 76 -4.60 -1.02 17.46
C PHE A 76 -3.14 -1.04 17.94
N ASP A 77 -2.29 -1.86 17.30
CA ASP A 77 -0.84 -1.85 17.50
C ASP A 77 -0.21 -0.74 16.65
N TRP A 78 -0.43 0.51 17.08
CA TRP A 78 0.05 1.70 16.41
C TRP A 78 1.57 1.73 16.24
N GLY A 79 2.31 1.13 17.19
CA GLY A 79 3.77 1.05 17.13
C GLY A 79 4.23 0.17 15.96
N THR A 80 3.62 -1.00 15.81
CA THR A 80 3.92 -1.91 14.70
C THR A 80 3.42 -1.35 13.37
N ALA A 81 2.20 -0.84 13.30
CA ALA A 81 1.64 -0.24 12.08
C ALA A 81 2.53 0.90 11.57
N LYS A 82 2.95 1.81 12.46
CA LYS A 82 3.88 2.89 12.13
C LYS A 82 5.26 2.38 11.73
N ALA A 83 5.79 1.38 12.41
CA ALA A 83 7.09 0.80 12.05
C ALA A 83 7.08 0.21 10.63
N ILE A 84 5.99 -0.45 10.22
CA ILE A 84 5.83 -1.00 8.87
C ILE A 84 5.72 0.14 7.85
N PHE A 85 4.86 1.13 8.10
CA PHE A 85 4.70 2.29 7.22
C PHE A 85 6.03 3.00 6.93
N GLN A 86 6.85 3.22 7.97
CA GLN A 86 8.09 4.00 7.89
C GLN A 86 9.29 3.20 7.40
N ASN A 87 9.41 1.92 7.77
CA ASN A 87 10.62 1.13 7.53
C ASN A 87 10.45 0.05 6.45
N GLY A 88 9.22 -0.28 6.06
CA GLY A 88 8.92 -1.40 5.19
C GLY A 88 9.27 -2.76 5.83
N LYS A 89 8.85 -3.84 5.18
CA LYS A 89 9.14 -5.21 5.65
C LYS A 89 9.29 -6.23 4.52
N ASN A 90 8.58 -6.05 3.42
CA ASN A 90 8.45 -7.04 2.36
C ASN A 90 9.08 -6.58 1.04
N SER A 91 8.76 -5.36 0.56
CA SER A 91 9.26 -4.85 -0.74
C SER A 91 10.75 -4.46 -0.69
N ARG A 92 11.64 -5.32 -1.20
CA ARG A 92 13.11 -5.11 -1.14
C ARG A 92 13.64 -4.16 -2.21
N THR A 93 14.68 -3.39 -1.87
CA THR A 93 15.43 -2.58 -2.84
C THR A 93 16.72 -3.28 -3.29
N SER A 94 17.24 -2.87 -4.44
CA SER A 94 18.55 -3.30 -4.97
C SER A 94 19.71 -3.07 -3.98
N SER A 95 19.58 -2.05 -3.12
CA SER A 95 20.53 -1.72 -2.05
C SER A 95 20.46 -2.61 -0.80
N GLY A 96 19.54 -3.58 -0.76
CA GLY A 96 19.36 -4.52 0.35
C GLY A 96 18.46 -4.02 1.49
N GLY A 97 17.86 -2.83 1.34
CA GLY A 97 16.83 -2.27 2.23
C GLY A 97 15.42 -2.62 1.78
N PHE A 98 14.44 -1.84 2.23
CA PHE A 98 13.05 -1.93 1.83
C PHE A 98 12.56 -0.62 1.21
N ARG A 99 11.70 -0.72 0.19
CA ARG A 99 10.80 0.37 -0.18
C ARG A 99 9.80 0.54 0.96
N THR A 100 9.33 1.76 1.17
CA THR A 100 8.44 2.08 2.28
C THR A 100 7.26 2.89 1.78
N LEU A 101 6.10 2.66 2.39
CA LEU A 101 4.87 3.40 2.12
C LEU A 101 5.04 4.89 2.44
N GLU A 102 5.80 5.22 3.50
CA GLU A 102 6.23 6.59 3.80
C GLU A 102 7.09 7.17 2.66
N GLY A 103 8.00 6.35 2.13
CA GLY A 103 8.96 6.72 1.10
C GLY A 103 8.30 7.29 -0.15
N PHE A 104 7.17 6.71 -0.56
CA PHE A 104 6.37 7.16 -1.70
C PHE A 104 5.91 8.62 -1.57
N SER A 105 5.64 9.09 -0.34
CA SER A 105 5.28 10.48 -0.10
C SER A 105 6.49 11.38 0.19
N THR A 106 7.48 10.91 0.95
CA THR A 106 8.64 11.76 1.32
C THR A 106 9.55 12.09 0.15
N GLN A 107 9.60 11.22 -0.87
CA GLN A 107 10.40 11.42 -2.08
C GLN A 107 9.60 12.07 -3.21
N ALA A 108 8.29 12.27 -3.03
CA ALA A 108 7.41 12.76 -4.09
C ALA A 108 7.89 14.11 -4.64
N ASN A 109 8.32 15.05 -3.80
CA ASN A 109 8.77 16.34 -4.34
C ASN A 109 10.03 16.25 -5.21
N GLU A 110 10.93 15.29 -4.94
CA GLU A 110 12.13 15.09 -5.75
C GLU A 110 11.79 14.42 -7.08
N LYS A 111 10.88 13.45 -7.06
CA LYS A 111 10.52 12.62 -8.21
C LYS A 111 9.37 13.17 -9.07
N MET A 112 8.52 14.00 -8.48
CA MET A 112 7.17 14.28 -9.00
C MET A 112 6.84 15.77 -9.12
N SER A 113 7.79 16.69 -8.88
CA SER A 113 7.49 18.13 -8.83
C SER A 113 6.82 18.68 -10.09
N GLU A 114 7.07 18.04 -11.23
CA GLU A 114 6.56 18.41 -12.55
C GLU A 114 5.29 17.62 -12.96
N TRP A 115 4.85 16.63 -12.17
CA TRP A 115 3.65 15.85 -12.48
C TRP A 115 2.37 16.63 -12.16
N PRO A 116 1.45 16.81 -13.12
CA PRO A 116 0.23 17.60 -12.93
C PRO A 116 -0.61 17.16 -11.72
N ASP A 117 -0.84 15.85 -11.55
CA ASP A 117 -1.62 15.31 -10.43
C ASP A 117 -0.94 15.56 -9.08
N TYR A 118 0.38 15.38 -8.99
CA TYR A 118 1.10 15.70 -7.75
C TYR A 118 1.04 17.20 -7.44
N GLN A 119 1.18 18.07 -8.44
CA GLN A 119 1.03 19.52 -8.26
C GLN A 119 -0.37 19.88 -7.75
N LEU A 120 -1.42 19.26 -8.30
CA LEU A 120 -2.81 19.44 -7.87
C LEU A 120 -3.01 19.04 -6.42
N PHE A 121 -2.52 17.85 -6.03
CA PHE A 121 -2.63 17.36 -4.65
C PHE A 121 -1.84 18.23 -3.67
N ARG A 122 -0.58 18.53 -3.98
CA ARG A 122 0.27 19.39 -3.16
C ARG A 122 -0.39 20.76 -2.93
N ALA A 123 -0.93 21.38 -3.99
CA ALA A 123 -1.60 22.67 -3.90
C ALA A 123 -2.86 22.61 -3.00
N TYR A 124 -3.67 21.56 -3.14
CA TYR A 124 -4.85 21.36 -2.28
C TYR A 124 -4.47 21.24 -0.80
N TYR A 125 -3.38 20.52 -0.50
CA TYR A 125 -2.87 20.32 0.85
C TYR A 125 -1.89 21.41 1.31
N ASN A 126 -2.18 22.68 1.01
CA ASN A 126 -1.40 23.84 1.47
C ASN A 126 0.07 23.81 1.03
N ASP A 127 0.31 23.46 -0.22
CA ASP A 127 1.65 23.28 -0.80
C ASP A 127 2.53 22.25 -0.08
N ASN A 128 1.93 21.31 0.68
CA ASN A 128 2.67 20.32 1.44
C ASN A 128 3.24 19.21 0.53
N PRO A 129 4.57 19.08 0.38
CA PRO A 129 5.19 18.06 -0.47
C PRO A 129 5.04 16.63 0.05
N ALA A 130 4.69 16.46 1.33
CA ALA A 130 4.56 15.17 1.99
C ALA A 130 3.14 14.98 2.57
N TYR A 131 2.12 15.53 1.89
CA TYR A 131 0.73 15.51 2.35
C TYR A 131 0.24 14.10 2.72
N ALA A 132 0.60 13.09 1.93
CA ALA A 132 0.14 11.72 2.14
C ALA A 132 0.80 11.09 3.38
N ARG A 133 2.11 11.30 3.57
CA ARG A 133 2.80 10.92 4.82
C ARG A 133 2.12 11.56 6.02
N ASP A 134 1.93 12.87 5.99
CA ASP A 134 1.41 13.61 7.15
C ASP A 134 0.02 13.13 7.53
N TYR A 135 -0.85 12.88 6.54
CA TYR A 135 -2.16 12.29 6.77
C TYR A 135 -2.09 10.92 7.48
N VAL A 136 -1.24 10.01 6.99
CA VAL A 136 -1.09 8.67 7.59
C VAL A 136 -0.48 8.73 8.99
N LEU A 137 0.57 9.54 9.18
CA LEU A 137 1.22 9.69 10.48
C LEU A 137 0.31 10.37 11.49
N ASP A 138 -0.47 11.37 11.09
CA ASP A 138 -1.44 12.01 11.98
C ASP A 138 -2.50 11.01 12.47
N ALA A 139 -2.97 10.11 11.61
CA ALA A 139 -3.88 9.05 12.01
C ALA A 139 -3.20 8.06 13.00
N LEU A 140 -2.00 7.59 12.68
CA LEU A 140 -1.24 6.66 13.52
C LEU A 140 -0.84 7.25 14.88
N ASP A 141 -0.55 8.55 14.95
CA ASP A 141 -0.11 9.23 16.17
C ASP A 141 -1.25 9.87 16.97
N ALA A 142 -2.50 9.83 16.45
CA ALA A 142 -3.63 10.59 16.99
C ALA A 142 -3.29 12.08 17.11
N SER A 143 -2.83 12.68 16.00
CA SER A 143 -2.54 14.10 15.87
C SER A 143 -3.32 14.72 14.71
N GLY A 144 -3.11 16.01 14.46
CA GLY A 144 -3.80 16.73 13.38
C GLY A 144 -5.32 16.65 13.49
N GLU A 145 -5.98 16.32 12.38
CA GLU A 145 -7.43 16.13 12.33
C GLU A 145 -7.92 14.89 13.10
N PHE A 146 -7.01 14.00 13.50
CA PHE A 146 -7.31 12.75 14.20
C PHE A 146 -7.07 12.79 15.71
N ALA A 147 -6.75 13.96 16.28
CA ALA A 147 -6.45 14.10 17.71
C ALA A 147 -7.59 13.63 18.64
N GLU A 148 -8.83 13.70 18.18
CA GLU A 148 -10.03 13.26 18.90
C GLU A 148 -10.73 12.07 18.21
N ALA A 149 -10.10 11.48 17.18
CA ALA A 149 -10.66 10.35 16.45
C ALA A 149 -10.54 9.05 17.26
N GLY A 150 -11.57 8.20 17.15
CA GLY A 150 -11.55 6.88 17.76
C GLY A 150 -10.59 5.93 17.04
N ASP A 151 -10.23 4.85 17.72
CA ASP A 151 -9.26 3.88 17.20
C ASP A 151 -9.71 3.21 15.90
N PHE A 152 -11.02 2.99 15.72
CA PHE A 152 -11.54 2.43 14.46
C PHE A 152 -11.42 3.43 13.31
N ALA A 153 -11.76 4.70 13.53
CA ALA A 153 -11.58 5.72 12.51
C ALA A 153 -10.10 5.86 12.11
N ARG A 154 -9.19 5.84 13.10
CA ARG A 154 -7.73 5.94 12.90
C ARG A 154 -7.15 4.74 12.16
N ALA A 155 -7.62 3.52 12.46
CA ALA A 155 -7.20 2.33 11.75
C ALA A 155 -7.53 2.46 10.26
N GLU A 156 -8.76 2.86 9.95
CA GLU A 156 -9.21 3.06 8.57
C GLU A 156 -8.47 4.16 7.84
N THR A 157 -8.28 5.32 8.47
CA THR A 157 -7.65 6.47 7.81
C THR A 157 -6.16 6.25 7.60
N SER A 158 -5.45 5.60 8.54
CA SER A 158 -4.03 5.28 8.36
C SER A 158 -3.80 4.30 7.20
N VAL A 159 -4.55 3.20 7.13
CA VAL A 159 -4.40 2.17 6.08
C VAL A 159 -4.85 2.71 4.72
N LYS A 160 -6.04 3.30 4.64
CA LYS A 160 -6.55 3.86 3.38
C LYS A 160 -5.75 5.07 2.90
N GLY A 161 -5.16 5.84 3.81
CA GLY A 161 -4.18 6.88 3.46
C GLY A 161 -2.95 6.28 2.76
N ALA A 162 -2.41 5.17 3.26
CA ALA A 162 -1.29 4.48 2.61
C ALA A 162 -1.69 3.92 1.23
N GLN A 163 -2.91 3.41 1.07
CA GLN A 163 -3.43 2.88 -0.18
C GLN A 163 -3.72 3.97 -1.22
N TYR A 164 -4.55 4.95 -0.88
CA TYR A 164 -5.14 5.89 -1.83
C TYR A 164 -4.44 7.25 -1.90
N LEU A 165 -3.53 7.58 -0.97
CA LEU A 165 -2.74 8.81 -1.05
C LEU A 165 -1.27 8.51 -1.34
N CYS A 166 -0.64 7.56 -0.64
CA CYS A 166 0.75 7.21 -0.89
C CYS A 166 0.89 6.36 -2.16
N THR A 167 0.29 5.17 -2.17
CA THR A 167 0.51 4.20 -3.27
C THR A 167 -0.15 4.66 -4.56
N ALA A 168 -1.37 5.22 -4.52
CA ALA A 168 -2.04 5.70 -5.72
C ALA A 168 -1.25 6.82 -6.44
N MET A 169 -0.66 7.77 -5.70
CA MET A 169 0.18 8.81 -6.30
C MET A 169 1.48 8.22 -6.86
N TYR A 170 2.03 7.19 -6.22
CA TYR A 170 3.22 6.51 -6.73
C TYR A 170 2.94 5.72 -8.01
N VAL A 171 1.76 5.10 -8.14
CA VAL A 171 1.32 4.48 -9.41
C VAL A 171 1.21 5.53 -10.52
N ILE A 172 0.69 6.72 -10.23
CA ILE A 172 0.66 7.84 -11.19
C ILE A 172 2.07 8.23 -11.61
N HIS A 173 3.01 8.31 -10.65
CA HIS A 173 4.40 8.60 -10.94
C HIS A 173 5.01 7.59 -11.91
N GLU A 174 4.84 6.28 -11.72
CA GLU A 174 5.42 5.27 -12.62
C GLU A 174 4.83 5.35 -14.04
N MET A 175 3.56 5.73 -14.18
CA MET A 175 2.98 5.99 -15.51
C MET A 175 3.55 7.25 -16.16
N GLU A 176 3.73 8.33 -15.40
CA GLU A 176 4.35 9.57 -15.88
C GLU A 176 5.82 9.37 -16.27
N ASP A 177 6.55 8.60 -15.47
CA ASP A 177 7.94 8.21 -15.70
C ASP A 177 8.06 7.42 -17.01
N SER A 178 7.19 6.41 -17.21
CA SER A 178 7.14 5.66 -18.45
C SER A 178 6.84 6.52 -19.69
N VAL A 179 6.05 7.59 -19.56
CA VAL A 179 5.81 8.53 -20.65
C VAL A 179 7.07 9.36 -20.94
N GLN A 180 7.78 9.83 -19.92
CA GLN A 180 9.05 10.55 -20.10
C GLN A 180 10.11 9.68 -20.75
N ASP A 181 10.28 8.45 -20.28
CA ASP A 181 11.14 7.42 -20.85
C ASP A 181 10.85 7.16 -22.33
N CYS A 182 9.56 7.03 -22.66
CA CYS A 182 9.11 6.88 -24.04
C CYS A 182 9.57 8.06 -24.90
N LEU A 183 9.38 9.30 -24.42
CA LEU A 183 9.77 10.53 -25.12
C LEU A 183 11.30 10.66 -25.25
N ALA A 184 12.05 10.21 -24.24
CA ALA A 184 13.51 10.17 -24.23
C ALA A 184 14.08 9.05 -25.13
N SER A 185 13.24 8.08 -25.52
CA SER A 185 13.65 6.83 -26.20
C SER A 185 14.55 5.94 -25.35
N ASP A 186 14.42 6.03 -24.03
CA ASP A 186 15.13 5.22 -23.04
C ASP A 186 14.10 4.63 -22.08
N ILE A 187 13.65 3.39 -22.32
CA ILE A 187 12.54 2.76 -21.58
C ILE A 187 12.98 2.00 -20.32
N THR A 188 14.27 2.13 -19.97
CA THR A 188 14.92 1.37 -18.91
C THR A 188 15.73 2.27 -17.97
N ASP A 189 15.50 3.59 -17.98
CA ASP A 189 16.24 4.57 -17.16
C ASP A 189 15.80 4.56 -15.68
N ASN A 190 15.58 3.36 -15.12
CA ASN A 190 14.98 3.15 -13.79
C ASN A 190 15.88 2.26 -12.91
N ASP A 191 15.59 2.21 -11.61
CA ASP A 191 16.37 1.42 -10.65
C ASP A 191 16.38 -0.08 -11.03
N GLY A 192 17.57 -0.58 -11.34
CA GLY A 192 17.76 -1.95 -11.81
C GLY A 192 17.36 -2.19 -13.26
N GLY A 193 17.06 -1.16 -14.06
CA GLY A 193 16.72 -1.28 -15.48
C GLY A 193 15.28 -1.76 -15.76
N ALA A 194 14.40 -1.76 -14.74
CA ALA A 194 13.02 -2.19 -14.91
C ALA A 194 12.23 -1.19 -15.77
N LYS A 195 11.23 -1.65 -16.50
CA LYS A 195 10.35 -0.73 -17.24
C LYS A 195 9.36 -0.11 -16.26
N ALA A 196 9.30 1.22 -16.18
CA ALA A 196 8.32 1.96 -15.38
C ALA A 196 6.87 1.47 -15.60
N TRP A 197 6.53 1.07 -16.83
CA TRP A 197 5.21 0.52 -17.15
C TRP A 197 4.94 -0.88 -16.54
N ASP A 198 5.97 -1.72 -16.40
CA ASP A 198 5.85 -2.98 -15.65
C ASP A 198 5.75 -2.69 -14.14
N GLU A 199 6.46 -1.67 -13.62
CA GLU A 199 6.32 -1.22 -12.23
C GLU A 199 4.91 -0.70 -11.94
N THR A 200 4.31 0.05 -12.87
CA THR A 200 2.91 0.49 -12.80
C THR A 200 1.98 -0.69 -12.55
N ALA A 201 2.09 -1.78 -13.33
CA ALA A 201 1.26 -2.97 -13.15
C ALA A 201 1.49 -3.63 -11.78
N ALA A 202 2.75 -3.72 -11.33
CA ALA A 202 3.08 -4.30 -10.04
C ALA A 202 2.50 -3.50 -8.86
N PHE A 203 2.63 -2.17 -8.88
CA PHE A 203 2.10 -1.28 -7.83
C PHE A 203 0.59 -1.05 -7.91
N TYR A 204 -0.05 -1.32 -9.06
CA TYR A 204 -1.50 -1.25 -9.19
C TYR A 204 -2.20 -2.52 -8.69
N VAL A 205 -1.61 -3.68 -9.01
CA VAL A 205 -2.23 -5.00 -8.77
C VAL A 205 -1.77 -5.62 -7.44
N GLY A 206 -0.47 -5.59 -7.15
CA GLY A 206 0.11 -6.22 -5.97
C GLY A 206 0.39 -7.73 -6.11
N SER A 207 1.32 -8.22 -5.31
CA SER A 207 1.73 -9.63 -5.26
C SER A 207 0.68 -10.59 -4.69
N ILE A 208 -0.21 -10.10 -3.82
CA ILE A 208 -1.32 -10.85 -3.20
C ILE A 208 -2.31 -11.28 -4.28
N VAL A 209 -2.66 -10.37 -5.19
CA VAL A 209 -3.48 -10.70 -6.36
C VAL A 209 -2.66 -11.55 -7.33
N GLY A 210 -1.43 -11.13 -7.64
CA GLY A 210 -0.52 -11.89 -8.51
C GLY A 210 -1.15 -12.21 -9.86
N ASP A 211 -1.03 -13.46 -10.33
CA ASP A 211 -1.57 -13.89 -11.63
C ASP A 211 -3.10 -14.13 -11.62
N ASN A 212 -3.74 -14.08 -10.45
CA ASN A 212 -5.15 -14.36 -10.30
C ASN A 212 -5.99 -13.26 -10.97
N THR A 213 -6.94 -13.68 -11.81
CA THR A 213 -7.83 -12.79 -12.59
C THR A 213 -9.26 -12.77 -12.06
N PHE A 214 -9.62 -13.61 -11.08
CA PHE A 214 -11.03 -13.94 -10.77
C PHE A 214 -11.36 -14.29 -9.32
N THR A 215 -10.61 -13.82 -8.33
CA THR A 215 -10.95 -14.09 -6.93
C THR A 215 -11.06 -12.81 -6.12
N ALA A 216 -12.05 -12.79 -5.24
CA ALA A 216 -12.24 -11.84 -4.15
C ALA A 216 -11.14 -11.99 -3.09
N ASP A 217 -9.88 -12.15 -3.53
CA ASP A 217 -8.74 -12.23 -2.62
C ASP A 217 -8.40 -10.81 -2.15
N ASP A 218 -7.84 -10.75 -0.93
CA ASP A 218 -7.52 -9.56 -0.12
C ASP A 218 -6.47 -8.63 -0.75
N GLY A 219 -6.61 -8.28 -2.04
CA GLY A 219 -5.71 -7.36 -2.71
C GLY A 219 -5.71 -6.01 -2.02
N GLU A 220 -4.55 -5.59 -1.52
CA GLU A 220 -4.41 -4.39 -0.71
C GLU A 220 -4.13 -3.12 -1.53
N LEU A 221 -4.00 -3.26 -2.87
CA LEU A 221 -3.75 -2.18 -3.81
C LEU A 221 -4.96 -1.94 -4.73
N GLN A 222 -4.84 -0.98 -5.63
CA GLN A 222 -5.96 -0.38 -6.38
C GLN A 222 -6.82 -1.41 -7.12
N TYR A 223 -6.23 -2.48 -7.68
CA TYR A 223 -6.98 -3.57 -8.31
C TYR A 223 -7.97 -4.25 -7.33
N GLY A 224 -7.47 -4.73 -6.19
CA GLY A 224 -8.29 -5.40 -5.18
C GLY A 224 -9.30 -4.45 -4.54
N LEU A 225 -8.87 -3.22 -4.29
CA LEU A 225 -9.72 -2.16 -3.75
C LEU A 225 -10.87 -1.79 -4.69
N ALA A 226 -10.63 -1.70 -6.00
CA ALA A 226 -11.66 -1.44 -7.00
C ALA A 226 -12.66 -2.60 -7.09
N PHE A 227 -12.19 -3.84 -7.11
CA PHE A 227 -13.04 -5.03 -7.09
C PHE A 227 -13.98 -5.03 -5.88
N ASN A 228 -13.44 -4.73 -4.69
CA ASN A 228 -14.21 -4.66 -3.45
C ASN A 228 -15.29 -3.55 -3.45
N ARG A 229 -15.13 -2.50 -4.26
CA ARG A 229 -16.19 -1.48 -4.44
C ARG A 229 -17.22 -1.91 -5.46
N GLU A 230 -16.80 -2.55 -6.56
CA GLU A 230 -17.70 -3.02 -7.60
C GLU A 230 -18.77 -3.99 -7.06
N LEU A 231 -18.42 -4.86 -6.11
CA LEU A 231 -19.37 -5.78 -5.45
C LEU A 231 -20.53 -5.08 -4.73
N GLN A 232 -20.43 -3.78 -4.44
CA GLN A 232 -21.40 -3.01 -3.67
C GLN A 232 -22.32 -2.16 -4.57
N PHE A 233 -22.03 -2.11 -5.86
CA PHE A 233 -22.73 -1.28 -6.85
C PHE A 233 -23.37 -2.16 -7.92
N THR A 234 -24.54 -1.74 -8.42
CA THR A 234 -25.18 -2.36 -9.57
C THR A 234 -25.15 -1.44 -10.77
N GLY A 235 -24.97 -2.04 -11.94
CA GLY A 235 -24.89 -1.30 -13.20
C GLY A 235 -23.62 -0.47 -13.35
N SER A 236 -22.63 -0.61 -12.47
CA SER A 236 -21.31 0.00 -12.61
C SER A 236 -20.51 -0.66 -13.75
N ALA A 237 -19.53 0.07 -14.27
CA ALA A 237 -18.55 -0.49 -15.19
C ALA A 237 -17.50 -1.32 -14.44
N ASP A 238 -16.95 -2.33 -15.12
CA ASP A 238 -15.83 -3.14 -14.63
C ASP A 238 -14.53 -2.34 -14.77
N VAL A 239 -14.13 -1.71 -13.66
CA VAL A 239 -12.94 -0.84 -13.59
C VAL A 239 -11.68 -1.64 -13.87
N ASN A 240 -11.57 -2.83 -13.29
CA ASN A 240 -10.38 -3.67 -13.42
C ASN A 240 -10.20 -4.16 -14.85
N GLN A 241 -11.26 -4.61 -15.51
CA GLN A 241 -11.19 -4.98 -16.92
C GLN A 241 -10.73 -3.82 -17.80
N ALA A 242 -11.25 -2.61 -17.56
CA ALA A 242 -10.87 -1.44 -18.33
C ALA A 242 -9.39 -1.06 -18.11
N VAL A 243 -8.94 -0.98 -16.85
CA VAL A 243 -7.55 -0.64 -16.52
C VAL A 243 -6.58 -1.70 -17.00
N MET A 244 -6.89 -3.00 -16.83
CA MET A 244 -5.99 -4.06 -17.33
C MET A 244 -5.91 -4.08 -18.85
N SER A 245 -6.99 -3.72 -19.57
CA SER A 245 -6.93 -3.54 -21.03
C SER A 245 -6.01 -2.39 -21.42
N LEU A 246 -6.09 -1.26 -20.72
CA LEU A 246 -5.26 -0.07 -20.94
C LEU A 246 -3.78 -0.33 -20.61
N LEU A 247 -3.48 -1.05 -19.52
CA LEU A 247 -2.12 -1.46 -19.17
C LEU A 247 -1.51 -2.34 -20.27
N ASN A 248 -2.27 -3.31 -20.81
CA ASN A 248 -1.79 -4.15 -21.91
C ASN A 248 -1.60 -3.36 -23.22
N GLU A 249 -2.44 -2.35 -23.49
CA GLU A 249 -2.24 -1.44 -24.63
C GLU A 249 -0.96 -0.62 -24.45
N GLY A 250 -0.76 0.00 -23.29
CA GLY A 250 0.45 0.78 -22.99
C GLY A 250 1.71 -0.07 -23.06
N LYS A 251 1.66 -1.32 -22.59
CA LYS A 251 2.74 -2.28 -22.73
C LYS A 251 3.13 -2.49 -24.20
N SER A 252 2.15 -2.66 -25.08
CA SER A 252 2.42 -2.86 -26.50
C SER A 252 3.14 -1.66 -27.15
N ILE A 253 2.94 -0.45 -26.61
CA ILE A 253 3.64 0.76 -27.03
C ILE A 253 5.07 0.76 -26.48
N VAL A 254 5.25 0.50 -25.18
CA VAL A 254 6.57 0.48 -24.53
C VAL A 254 7.47 -0.59 -25.15
N ASP A 255 6.94 -1.79 -25.44
CA ASP A 255 7.69 -2.90 -26.05
C ASP A 255 7.92 -2.75 -27.57
N SER A 256 7.32 -1.74 -28.22
CA SER A 256 7.54 -1.49 -29.64
C SER A 256 8.91 -0.87 -29.91
N GLU A 257 9.44 -1.07 -31.11
CA GLU A 257 10.65 -0.39 -31.57
C GLU A 257 10.40 1.11 -31.79
N SER A 258 11.43 1.93 -31.59
CA SER A 258 11.34 3.37 -31.84
C SER A 258 11.10 3.70 -33.33
N PRO A 259 10.27 4.72 -33.65
CA PRO A 259 9.60 5.63 -32.72
C PRO A 259 8.31 5.02 -32.13
N ARG A 260 8.19 5.07 -30.81
CA ARG A 260 7.00 4.65 -30.06
C ARG A 260 5.90 5.70 -30.12
N ASN A 261 4.65 5.29 -29.93
CA ASN A 261 3.51 6.20 -29.85
C ASN A 261 3.33 6.79 -28.43
N CYS A 262 4.27 7.62 -28.00
CA CYS A 262 4.26 8.19 -26.64
C CYS A 262 3.07 9.12 -26.38
N ALA A 263 2.49 9.71 -27.42
CA ALA A 263 1.26 10.49 -27.30
C ALA A 263 0.09 9.61 -26.83
N ARG A 264 -0.07 8.42 -27.43
CA ARG A 264 -1.08 7.45 -26.97
C ARG A 264 -0.78 6.92 -25.57
N LEU A 265 0.49 6.69 -25.23
CA LEU A 265 0.87 6.27 -23.88
C LEU A 265 0.45 7.30 -22.82
N ALA A 266 0.63 8.60 -23.12
CA ALA A 266 0.16 9.68 -22.25
C ALA A 266 -1.37 9.72 -22.11
N GLU A 267 -2.12 9.51 -23.21
CA GLU A 267 -3.58 9.39 -23.16
C GLU A 267 -4.03 8.19 -22.32
N ILE A 268 -3.38 7.03 -22.46
CA ILE A 268 -3.68 5.82 -21.67
C ILE A 268 -3.48 6.08 -20.17
N LYS A 269 -2.41 6.77 -19.78
CA LYS A 269 -2.21 7.19 -18.38
C LYS A 269 -3.41 8.01 -17.88
N ASP A 270 -3.81 9.04 -18.63
CA ASP A 270 -4.94 9.90 -18.25
C ASP A 270 -6.25 9.09 -18.12
N GLU A 271 -6.50 8.14 -19.03
CA GLU A 271 -7.65 7.23 -18.97
C GLU A 271 -7.61 6.33 -17.72
N ILE A 272 -6.45 5.77 -17.36
CA ILE A 272 -6.29 4.95 -16.15
C ILE A 272 -6.55 5.79 -14.89
N ILE A 273 -6.05 7.03 -14.84
CA ILE A 273 -6.30 7.96 -13.73
C ILE A 273 -7.80 8.25 -13.58
N ASP A 274 -8.52 8.46 -14.68
CA ASP A 274 -9.98 8.65 -14.66
C ASP A 274 -10.73 7.40 -14.20
N TRP A 275 -10.31 6.20 -14.62
CA TRP A 275 -10.86 4.94 -14.12
C TRP A 275 -10.66 4.76 -12.62
N ASN A 276 -9.51 5.17 -12.08
CA ASN A 276 -9.21 5.08 -10.65
C ASN A 276 -10.06 6.00 -9.76
N LYS A 277 -10.71 7.02 -10.34
CA LYS A 277 -11.66 7.89 -9.61
C LYS A 277 -13.00 7.20 -9.36
N ILE A 278 -13.38 6.21 -10.18
CA ILE A 278 -14.64 5.47 -10.02
C ILE A 278 -14.74 4.77 -8.65
N PRO A 279 -13.78 3.92 -8.23
CA PRO A 279 -13.86 3.27 -6.92
C PRO A 279 -13.74 4.26 -5.75
N LEU A 280 -13.05 5.39 -5.93
CA LEU A 280 -13.03 6.47 -4.93
C LEU A 280 -14.40 7.11 -4.74
N LEU A 281 -15.11 7.41 -5.83
CA LEU A 281 -16.49 7.93 -5.81
C LEU A 281 -17.45 6.90 -5.21
N GLN A 282 -17.33 5.63 -5.60
CA GLN A 282 -18.13 4.53 -5.05
C GLN A 282 -17.92 4.40 -3.53
N GLY A 283 -16.67 4.45 -3.06
CA GLY A 283 -16.35 4.49 -1.64
C GLY A 283 -17.01 5.69 -0.94
N LEU A 284 -16.86 6.89 -1.49
CA LEU A 284 -17.43 8.10 -0.91
C LEU A 284 -18.96 8.06 -0.83
N ILE A 285 -19.64 7.56 -1.88
CA ILE A 285 -21.09 7.35 -1.91
C ILE A 285 -21.51 6.33 -0.84
N ARG A 286 -20.79 5.21 -0.72
CA ARG A 286 -21.07 4.21 0.30
C ARG A 286 -20.96 4.78 1.71
N TYR A 287 -19.91 5.52 2.03
CA TYR A 287 -19.76 6.09 3.37
C TYR A 287 -20.62 7.33 3.61
N ALA A 288 -21.04 8.04 2.56
CA ALA A 288 -22.14 8.98 2.66
C ALA A 288 -23.42 8.28 3.14
N PHE A 289 -23.70 7.06 2.67
CA PHE A 289 -24.85 6.28 3.13
C PHE A 289 -24.65 5.72 4.55
N LEU A 290 -23.51 5.08 4.83
CA LEU A 290 -23.27 4.38 6.10
C LEU A 290 -22.97 5.29 7.30
N ALA A 291 -22.46 6.51 7.06
CA ALA A 291 -22.17 7.48 8.11
C ALA A 291 -23.30 8.52 8.30
N ASP A 292 -24.34 8.51 7.46
CA ASP A 292 -25.55 9.31 7.66
C ASP A 292 -26.52 8.61 8.61
N GLU A 293 -26.66 9.14 9.82
CA GLU A 293 -27.57 8.61 10.86
C GLU A 293 -29.06 8.59 10.43
N ASN A 294 -29.43 9.32 9.38
CA ASN A 294 -30.81 9.43 8.87
C ASN A 294 -31.06 8.66 7.57
N SER A 295 -30.03 8.05 6.95
CA SER A 295 -30.17 7.37 5.65
C SER A 295 -30.90 6.02 5.75
N GLY A 296 -30.99 5.45 6.96
CA GLY A 296 -31.43 4.08 7.19
C GLY A 296 -30.32 3.03 6.98
N GLY A 297 -29.12 3.46 6.56
CA GLY A 297 -27.92 2.63 6.58
C GLY A 297 -27.48 2.34 8.02
N THR A 298 -27.23 1.08 8.34
CA THR A 298 -26.65 0.71 9.63
C THR A 298 -25.19 0.31 9.40
N SER A 299 -24.25 1.16 9.79
CA SER A 299 -22.86 0.73 9.92
C SER A 299 -22.74 -0.17 11.16
N GLY A 300 -22.00 -1.28 11.05
CA GLY A 300 -21.64 -2.09 12.23
C GLY A 300 -20.82 -1.29 13.25
N ASN A 301 -20.16 -0.23 12.78
CA ASN A 301 -19.40 0.73 13.59
C ASN A 301 -19.38 2.11 12.91
N LEU A 302 -20.03 3.11 13.50
CA LEU A 302 -20.09 4.48 12.96
C LEU A 302 -18.72 5.17 12.97
N ASP A 303 -17.87 4.87 13.95
CA ASP A 303 -16.51 5.41 14.00
C ASP A 303 -15.68 4.95 12.80
N LYS A 304 -15.75 3.64 12.52
CA LYS A 304 -15.15 3.03 11.32
C LYS A 304 -15.67 3.69 10.03
N ALA A 305 -16.99 3.79 9.88
CA ALA A 305 -17.62 4.37 8.69
C ALA A 305 -17.22 5.83 8.45
N ARG A 306 -17.06 6.63 9.51
CA ARG A 306 -16.54 8.01 9.42
C ARG A 306 -15.09 8.05 8.97
N GLY A 307 -14.25 7.18 9.52
CA GLY A 307 -12.84 7.05 9.11
C GLY A 307 -12.70 6.69 7.63
N GLU A 308 -13.43 5.67 7.18
CA GLU A 308 -13.40 5.28 5.76
C GLU A 308 -13.91 6.40 4.85
N GLY A 309 -15.04 7.05 5.21
CA GLY A 309 -15.55 8.21 4.47
C GLY A 309 -14.57 9.37 4.37
N ASN A 310 -13.88 9.69 5.47
CA ASN A 310 -12.83 10.71 5.48
C ASN A 310 -11.66 10.33 4.56
N ALA A 311 -11.19 9.09 4.61
CA ALA A 311 -10.10 8.63 3.75
C ALA A 311 -10.46 8.72 2.26
N PHE A 312 -11.64 8.24 1.87
CA PHE A 312 -12.12 8.38 0.48
C PHE A 312 -12.27 9.85 0.07
N ALA A 313 -12.80 10.70 0.95
CA ALA A 313 -12.93 12.13 0.68
C ALA A 313 -11.56 12.75 0.41
N ARG A 314 -10.59 12.55 1.32
CA ARG A 314 -9.23 13.07 1.20
C ARG A 314 -8.57 12.61 -0.11
N SER A 315 -8.75 11.37 -0.52
CA SER A 315 -8.17 10.85 -1.77
C SER A 315 -8.72 11.44 -3.06
N ILE A 316 -9.92 12.05 -3.04
CA ILE A 316 -10.56 12.60 -4.24
C ILE A 316 -10.75 14.12 -4.21
N LEU A 317 -10.69 14.73 -3.02
CA LEU A 317 -10.91 16.16 -2.81
C LEU A 317 -10.03 17.09 -3.68
N PRO A 318 -8.74 16.79 -3.96
CA PRO A 318 -7.95 17.59 -4.89
C PRO A 318 -8.58 17.70 -6.29
N TYR A 319 -9.11 16.59 -6.83
CA TYR A 319 -9.81 16.58 -8.12
C TYR A 319 -11.15 17.30 -8.06
N ILE A 320 -11.91 17.09 -6.97
CA ILE A 320 -13.19 17.78 -6.75
C ILE A 320 -12.95 19.30 -6.70
N ASN A 321 -12.02 19.74 -5.88
CA ASN A 321 -11.70 21.15 -5.71
C ASN A 321 -11.13 21.78 -7.00
N GLY A 322 -10.32 21.03 -7.73
CA GLY A 322 -9.83 21.45 -9.05
C GLY A 322 -10.94 21.65 -10.07
N THR A 323 -12.04 20.89 -9.96
CA THR A 323 -13.20 21.00 -10.86
C THR A 323 -14.19 22.08 -10.39
N ASN A 324 -14.50 22.09 -9.09
CA ASN A 324 -15.42 23.02 -8.46
C ASN A 324 -15.07 23.19 -6.96
N PRO A 325 -14.41 24.30 -6.57
CA PRO A 325 -14.03 24.55 -5.18
C PRO A 325 -15.20 24.61 -4.21
N GLU A 326 -16.38 25.07 -4.62
CA GLU A 326 -17.57 25.14 -3.76
C GLU A 326 -18.10 23.73 -3.44
N ILE A 327 -18.04 22.80 -4.39
CA ILE A 327 -18.34 21.38 -4.14
C ILE A 327 -17.24 20.77 -3.28
N GLY A 328 -15.97 21.12 -3.50
CA GLY A 328 -14.85 20.67 -2.67
C GLY A 328 -15.02 21.01 -1.19
N GLU A 329 -15.32 22.27 -0.87
CA GLU A 329 -15.60 22.70 0.51
C GLU A 329 -16.82 21.99 1.10
N PHE A 330 -17.87 21.81 0.30
CA PHE A 330 -19.08 21.10 0.73
C PHE A 330 -18.80 19.63 1.08
N ILE A 331 -18.02 18.92 0.25
CA ILE A 331 -17.66 17.52 0.47
C ILE A 331 -16.76 17.39 1.69
N ASP A 332 -15.69 18.19 1.80
CA ASP A 332 -14.79 18.17 2.97
C ASP A 332 -15.57 18.37 4.28
N ALA A 333 -16.50 19.31 4.30
CA ALA A 333 -17.31 19.61 5.48
C ALA A 333 -18.34 18.52 5.86
N ASN A 334 -18.56 17.51 4.99
CA ASN A 334 -19.43 16.35 5.23
C ASN A 334 -18.65 15.08 5.61
N PHE A 335 -17.33 15.05 5.48
CA PHE A 335 -16.51 13.89 5.85
C PHE A 335 -15.44 14.20 6.91
N PRO A 336 -15.80 14.82 8.05
CA PRO A 336 -14.86 14.97 9.14
C PRO A 336 -14.54 13.60 9.77
N PRO A 337 -13.31 13.38 10.26
CA PRO A 337 -12.96 12.13 10.94
C PRO A 337 -13.53 12.07 12.37
N VAL A 338 -14.00 13.21 12.90
CA VAL A 338 -14.58 13.36 14.25
C VAL A 338 -15.88 14.14 14.17
N GLY A 339 -16.84 13.81 15.04
CA GLY A 339 -18.11 14.52 15.13
C GLY A 339 -19.15 13.97 14.17
N GLN A 340 -19.98 14.87 13.63
CA GLN A 340 -21.09 14.53 12.74
C GLN A 340 -20.63 14.50 11.29
N ALA A 341 -20.55 13.30 10.72
CA ALA A 341 -20.40 13.12 9.29
C ALA A 341 -21.75 13.20 8.56
N VAL A 342 -21.70 13.50 7.27
CA VAL A 342 -22.85 13.57 6.36
C VAL A 342 -23.98 14.43 6.91
N LYS A 343 -23.63 15.57 7.53
CA LYS A 343 -24.57 16.50 8.17
C LYS A 343 -25.63 17.05 7.21
N ASP A 344 -25.32 17.11 5.92
CA ASP A 344 -26.21 17.61 4.86
C ASP A 344 -27.06 16.48 4.23
N GLY A 345 -26.89 15.25 4.69
CA GLY A 345 -27.64 14.07 4.27
C GLY A 345 -27.08 13.38 3.03
N TYR A 346 -27.14 12.05 3.01
CA TYR A 346 -26.60 11.17 1.98
C TYR A 346 -26.99 11.60 0.55
N GLN A 347 -28.29 11.83 0.32
CA GLN A 347 -28.80 12.17 -1.01
C GLN A 347 -28.27 13.52 -1.52
N THR A 348 -28.10 14.49 -0.63
CA THR A 348 -27.51 15.78 -0.97
C THR A 348 -26.05 15.59 -1.37
N VAL A 349 -25.28 14.82 -0.59
CA VAL A 349 -23.88 14.51 -0.91
C VAL A 349 -23.75 13.84 -2.27
N VAL A 350 -24.55 12.81 -2.55
CA VAL A 350 -24.53 12.13 -3.86
C VAL A 350 -24.87 13.11 -5.00
N GLY A 351 -25.93 13.91 -4.85
CA GLY A 351 -26.30 14.88 -5.88
C GLY A 351 -25.19 15.90 -6.17
N ARG A 352 -24.43 16.32 -5.16
CA ARG A 352 -23.28 17.23 -5.33
C ARG A 352 -22.09 16.54 -6.01
N LEU A 353 -21.88 15.25 -5.80
CA LEU A 353 -20.85 14.48 -6.50
C LEU A 353 -21.21 14.32 -7.99
N GLU A 354 -22.48 14.06 -8.31
CA GLU A 354 -22.95 13.89 -9.69
C GLU A 354 -22.82 15.18 -10.53
N GLU A 355 -22.85 16.37 -9.91
CA GLU A 355 -22.58 17.65 -10.59
C GLU A 355 -21.17 17.74 -11.20
N LEU A 356 -20.22 16.90 -10.75
CA LEU A 356 -18.85 16.91 -11.22
C LEU A 356 -18.63 16.06 -12.48
N TYR A 357 -19.54 15.14 -12.80
CA TYR A 357 -19.37 14.17 -13.89
C TYR A 357 -19.27 14.88 -15.25
N GLY A 358 -18.24 14.52 -16.03
CA GLY A 358 -17.86 15.22 -17.25
C GLY A 358 -17.10 16.53 -17.04
N GLY A 359 -16.78 16.89 -15.80
CA GLY A 359 -15.97 18.06 -15.44
C GLY A 359 -14.48 17.89 -15.75
N GLU A 360 -13.69 18.94 -15.46
CA GLU A 360 -12.28 19.03 -15.85
C GLU A 360 -11.41 17.84 -15.41
N TYR A 361 -11.59 17.36 -14.19
CA TYR A 361 -10.88 16.20 -13.63
C TYR A 361 -11.72 14.92 -13.60
N PHE A 362 -12.89 14.94 -14.23
CA PHE A 362 -13.88 13.85 -14.23
C PHE A 362 -14.44 13.61 -15.64
N ARG A 363 -13.62 13.83 -16.67
CA ARG A 363 -14.08 13.92 -18.07
C ARG A 363 -14.74 12.63 -18.53
N ASP A 364 -14.14 11.51 -18.17
CA ASP A 364 -14.64 10.19 -18.55
C ASP A 364 -15.45 9.51 -17.44
N VAL A 365 -15.81 10.24 -16.37
CA VAL A 365 -16.66 9.72 -15.28
C VAL A 365 -18.13 9.98 -15.62
N THR A 366 -18.96 8.93 -15.55
CA THR A 366 -20.41 9.00 -15.77
C THR A 366 -21.15 8.23 -14.70
N ALA A 367 -22.45 8.53 -14.54
CA ALA A 367 -23.32 7.80 -13.62
C ALA A 367 -23.38 6.29 -13.93
N ASP A 368 -23.34 5.91 -15.22
CA ASP A 368 -23.31 4.50 -15.64
C ASP A 368 -21.99 3.81 -15.25
N LYS A 369 -20.85 4.52 -15.24
CA LYS A 369 -19.59 3.93 -14.77
C LYS A 369 -19.57 3.76 -13.26
N VAL A 370 -20.06 4.76 -12.52
CA VAL A 370 -20.11 4.72 -11.05
C VAL A 370 -21.13 3.69 -10.55
N GLY A 371 -22.26 3.56 -11.24
CA GLY A 371 -23.35 2.65 -10.89
C GLY A 371 -24.21 3.16 -9.73
N THR A 372 -25.14 2.32 -9.29
CA THR A 372 -26.05 2.62 -8.18
C THR A 372 -25.71 1.76 -6.98
N LEU A 373 -25.53 2.39 -5.81
CA LEU A 373 -25.34 1.70 -4.54
C LEU A 373 -26.51 0.75 -4.28
N THR A 374 -26.23 -0.54 -4.15
CA THR A 374 -27.22 -1.52 -3.73
C THR A 374 -27.37 -1.44 -2.22
N ALA A 375 -28.41 -0.76 -1.74
CA ALA A 375 -28.67 -0.70 -0.32
C ALA A 375 -28.86 -2.13 0.26
N ALA A 376 -28.08 -2.42 1.30
CA ALA A 376 -28.18 -3.52 2.26
C ALA A 376 -27.16 -4.68 2.10
N ASP A 377 -26.41 -4.81 3.20
CA ASP A 377 -25.44 -5.83 3.62
C ASP A 377 -24.01 -5.68 3.10
N ASP A 378 -23.06 -5.92 4.00
CA ASP A 378 -21.63 -6.06 3.71
C ASP A 378 -21.43 -7.26 2.77
N ILE A 379 -21.67 -7.05 1.48
CA ILE A 379 -21.32 -8.03 0.45
C ILE A 379 -19.79 -7.99 0.33
N GLY A 380 -19.12 -8.86 1.11
CA GLY A 380 -17.70 -9.17 0.89
C GLY A 380 -16.74 -8.92 2.05
N ALA A 381 -17.06 -9.36 3.26
CA ALA A 381 -16.13 -10.03 4.17
C ALA A 381 -16.99 -10.87 5.12
N ASN A 382 -16.56 -12.06 5.51
CA ASN A 382 -17.26 -12.84 6.52
C ASN A 382 -17.19 -12.14 7.89
N ASP A 383 -18.02 -11.12 8.11
CA ASP A 383 -18.24 -10.47 9.41
C ASP A 383 -19.33 -11.19 10.23
N ASP A 384 -19.39 -12.52 10.09
CA ASP A 384 -20.20 -13.40 10.93
C ASP A 384 -19.59 -13.57 12.32
N GLY A 385 -19.31 -12.50 13.06
CA GLY A 385 -19.02 -12.55 14.51
C GLY A 385 -18.00 -13.61 14.96
N GLY A 386 -17.13 -14.04 14.06
CA GLY A 386 -16.07 -15.00 14.29
C GLY A 386 -14.86 -14.20 14.70
N LEU A 387 -14.30 -14.53 15.86
CA LEU A 387 -13.05 -13.96 16.38
C LEU A 387 -12.09 -13.66 15.22
N SER A 388 -11.65 -12.41 15.07
CA SER A 388 -10.79 -11.98 13.96
C SER A 388 -9.59 -12.93 13.79
N GLY A 389 -8.98 -12.99 12.61
CA GLY A 389 -7.79 -13.82 12.36
C GLY A 389 -6.70 -13.61 13.43
N GLY A 390 -6.54 -12.38 13.91
CA GLY A 390 -5.68 -12.03 15.04
C GLY A 390 -6.17 -12.56 16.39
N ALA A 391 -7.48 -12.55 16.66
CA ALA A 391 -8.06 -13.19 17.84
C ALA A 391 -7.96 -14.73 17.81
N ILE A 392 -8.06 -15.36 16.63
CA ILE A 392 -7.81 -16.79 16.44
C ILE A 392 -6.33 -17.10 16.65
N ALA A 393 -5.41 -16.31 16.08
CA ALA A 393 -3.98 -16.46 16.29
C ALA A 393 -3.60 -16.31 17.79
N GLY A 394 -4.16 -15.31 18.47
CA GLY A 394 -3.98 -15.09 19.90
C GLY A 394 -4.49 -16.25 20.77
N ILE A 395 -5.67 -16.82 20.44
CA ILE A 395 -6.24 -17.98 21.14
C ILE A 395 -5.40 -19.23 20.90
N VAL A 396 -4.95 -19.48 19.66
CA VAL A 396 -4.11 -20.64 19.33
C VAL A 396 -2.77 -20.57 20.07
N ILE A 397 -2.10 -19.41 20.06
CA ILE A 397 -0.85 -19.20 20.79
C ILE A 397 -1.06 -19.36 22.30
N GLY A 398 -2.15 -18.80 22.84
CA GLY A 398 -2.51 -18.92 24.26
C GLY A 398 -2.77 -20.37 24.69
N VAL A 399 -3.48 -21.16 23.88
CA VAL A 399 -3.74 -22.59 24.14
C VAL A 399 -2.45 -23.40 24.06
N LEU A 400 -1.61 -23.17 23.05
CA LEU A 400 -0.34 -23.89 22.91
C LEU A 400 0.61 -23.60 24.09
N ALA A 401 0.71 -22.33 24.53
CA ALA A 401 1.46 -21.95 25.72
C ALA A 401 0.88 -22.58 27.00
N GLY A 402 -0.44 -22.56 27.16
CA GLY A 402 -1.13 -23.20 28.29
C GLY A 402 -0.91 -24.71 28.37
N VAL A 403 -1.02 -25.41 27.24
CA VAL A 403 -0.75 -26.85 27.13
C VAL A 403 0.71 -27.16 27.45
N ALA A 404 1.66 -26.36 26.94
CA ALA A 404 3.08 -26.52 27.27
C ALA A 404 3.35 -26.36 28.78
N ILE A 405 2.73 -25.36 29.43
CA ILE A 405 2.84 -25.16 30.88
C ILE A 405 2.27 -26.35 31.66
N LEU A 406 1.11 -26.89 31.23
CA LEU A 406 0.49 -28.05 31.87
C LEU A 406 1.35 -29.32 31.72
N ILE A 407 1.95 -29.54 30.55
CA ILE A 407 2.88 -30.65 30.30
C ILE A 407 4.12 -30.52 31.21
N LEU A 408 4.70 -29.32 31.30
CA LEU A 408 5.86 -29.06 32.15
C LEU A 408 5.52 -29.26 33.64
N ALA A 409 4.35 -28.82 34.10
CA ALA A 409 3.87 -29.04 35.46
C ALA A 409 3.65 -30.53 35.76
N ALA A 410 3.07 -31.29 34.82
CA ALA A 410 2.88 -32.73 34.95
C ALA A 410 4.22 -33.49 35.00
N LEU A 411 5.17 -33.15 34.13
CA LEU A 411 6.53 -33.70 34.13
C LEU A 411 7.25 -33.40 35.45
N TRP A 412 7.12 -32.18 35.97
CA TRP A 412 7.69 -31.80 37.26
C TRP A 412 7.09 -32.59 38.43
N PHE A 413 5.76 -32.75 38.46
CA PHE A 413 5.07 -33.56 39.48
C PHE A 413 5.47 -35.03 39.42
N MET A 414 5.58 -35.61 38.22
CA MET A 414 6.04 -36.99 38.02
C MET A 414 7.50 -37.17 38.47
N LYS A 415 8.37 -36.20 38.21
CA LYS A 415 9.77 -36.21 38.68
C LYS A 415 9.85 -36.12 40.21
N ARG A 416 9.01 -35.30 40.84
CA ARG A 416 8.86 -35.22 42.30
C ARG A 416 8.31 -36.51 42.92
N ARG A 417 7.44 -37.23 42.20
CA ARG A 417 6.91 -38.53 42.65
C ARG A 417 7.98 -39.61 42.62
N LYS A 418 8.82 -39.65 41.56
CA LYS A 418 9.97 -40.57 41.46
C LYS A 418 11.03 -40.30 42.53
N SER A 419 11.29 -39.04 42.91
CA SER A 419 12.26 -38.75 43.99
C SER A 419 11.77 -39.24 45.36
N LYS A 420 10.46 -39.20 45.63
CA LYS A 420 9.87 -39.79 46.85
C LYS A 420 9.94 -41.32 46.86
N THR A 421 9.85 -41.98 45.71
CA THR A 421 9.97 -43.44 45.60
C THR A 421 11.42 -43.92 45.77
N SER A 422 12.42 -43.15 45.31
CA SER A 422 13.84 -43.49 45.56
C SER A 422 14.23 -43.36 47.04
N TYR A 423 13.75 -42.33 47.75
CA TYR A 423 13.99 -42.21 49.20
C TYR A 423 13.32 -43.32 50.02
N ALA A 424 12.19 -43.87 49.56
CA ALA A 424 11.54 -45.02 50.21
C ALA A 424 12.22 -46.37 49.93
N LYS A 425 12.99 -46.48 48.84
CA LYS A 425 13.68 -47.73 48.46
C LYS A 425 15.06 -47.88 49.11
N GLU A 426 15.74 -46.78 49.44
CA GLU A 426 17.01 -46.82 50.19
C GLU A 426 16.82 -47.02 51.70
N ALA A 427 15.66 -46.68 52.26
CA ALA A 427 15.35 -46.94 53.67
C ALA A 427 15.05 -48.42 54.00
N ASN A 428 14.93 -49.30 53.00
CA ASN A 428 14.44 -50.68 53.17
C ASN A 428 15.50 -51.78 52.86
N VAL A 429 16.79 -51.42 52.77
CA VAL A 429 17.89 -52.36 52.48
C VAL A 429 18.82 -52.58 53.70
N GLY A 430 18.49 -52.02 54.87
CA GLY A 430 19.29 -52.17 56.09
C GLY A 430 18.54 -52.87 57.23
N GLY A 431 18.54 -54.20 57.25
CA GLY A 431 18.06 -55.03 58.37
C GLY A 431 17.74 -56.45 57.88
N GLU A 432 18.72 -57.37 57.90
CA GLU A 432 18.84 -58.44 58.90
C GLU A 432 17.67 -59.45 58.82
N ALA A 433 17.83 -60.77 58.81
CA ALA A 433 18.93 -61.66 59.19
C ALA A 433 18.42 -63.12 59.00
N TYR A 434 19.36 -64.08 58.89
CA TYR A 434 19.37 -65.44 59.51
C TYR A 434 18.05 -66.24 59.58
N GLY A 435 17.93 -67.52 59.20
CA GLY A 435 18.87 -68.63 59.15
C GLY A 435 18.18 -69.92 59.64
N ALA A 436 18.58 -71.08 59.09
CA ALA A 436 18.30 -72.48 59.50
C ALA A 436 16.83 -72.98 59.44
N ASN A 437 16.43 -74.00 58.66
CA ASN A 437 16.92 -75.37 58.39
C ASN A 437 16.53 -76.42 59.45
N THR A 438 15.51 -77.23 59.12
CA THR A 438 15.17 -78.61 59.57
C THR A 438 14.15 -79.14 58.55
N GLY A 439 14.14 -80.32 57.92
CA GLY A 439 14.85 -81.60 58.03
C GLY A 439 13.85 -82.73 57.66
N GLY A 440 14.29 -83.76 56.90
CA GLY A 440 13.56 -85.04 56.65
C GLY A 440 12.96 -85.18 55.24
N GLU A 441 13.55 -85.94 54.31
CA GLU A 441 13.39 -87.41 54.04
C GLU A 441 11.94 -87.81 53.73
N GLY A 442 11.55 -88.52 52.67
CA GLY A 442 12.23 -89.15 51.53
C GLY A 442 11.20 -90.04 50.80
N TYR A 443 11.34 -90.19 49.48
CA TYR A 443 11.11 -91.40 48.66
C TYR A 443 11.63 -91.13 47.25
#